data_AF-A0AB74PZM2-F1
#
_entry.id   AF-A0AB74PZM2-F1
#
_cell.length_a   1.000
_cell.length_b   1.000
_cell.length_c   1.000
_cell.angle_alpha   90.00
_cell.angle_beta   90.00
_cell.angle_gamma   90.00
#
_symmetry.space_group_name_H-M   'P 1'
#
loop_
_entity.id
_entity.type
_entity.pdbx_description
1 polymer ?
#
loop_
_entity_poly.entity_id
_entity_poly.type
_entity_poly.pdbx_seq_one_letter_code
_entity_poly.pdbx_strand_id
1 'polypeptide(L)'
;MQNHTAVNTAQTIILRDLVDALLFEDIAGIVSNSEITKENGQTLLIYERETQQIKIPVYFSALNMFRYESSQPITIEGRASKQPLTAAEFWQTIANMNCDLSHEWKVARVEEGLTTAATQLAKQLSELDLASHPFVMSEQFASLKDRPFHPLAKEKRGLREVDYQVYQAELNQSFPLMVAAVKKTHMIHGDTANIDELENLTAPIKEQATDMLNDQGLSIDDYVLFPVHPWQYQHILPNVFAKEISEKLVVLLPLKFGDYLSSSSMRSLIDIGAPYNHVKVPFAMQSLGALRLTPTRYMKNGEQAEQLLRQLIEKDEALAKYVMVCDETAWWSYMGQDNDIFKDQLGHLTVQLRKYPEVLAKNDTQQLVSMAALAANDRTLYQMICGKDNISKNDVMTLFEDIAQVFLKVTLSFMQYGALPELHGQNILLSFEDGRVQKCVLRDHDTVRIYKPWLTAHQLSLPKYVVREDTPNTLINEDLETFFAYFQTLAVSVNLYAIIDAIQDLFGVSEHELMSLLKQILKNEVATISWVITDQLAVRHILFDKQTWPFKQILLPLLYQRDSGGGSMPSGLTTVPNPMVTYD
;
A
#
# COMPACT_ATOMS: atom_id res chain seq x y z
N MET A 1 15.94 -28.60 1.22
CA MET A 1 14.71 -29.41 1.05
C MET A 1 13.56 -28.44 0.90
N GLN A 2 12.68 -28.62 -0.09
CA GLN A 2 11.56 -27.71 -0.32
C GLN A 2 10.53 -27.86 0.81
N ASN A 3 10.15 -26.77 1.47
CA ASN A 3 9.14 -26.78 2.53
C ASN A 3 7.74 -26.91 1.91
N HIS A 4 7.27 -28.15 1.75
CA HIS A 4 5.98 -28.44 1.10
C HIS A 4 4.78 -27.82 1.84
N THR A 5 4.86 -27.64 3.17
CA THR A 5 3.81 -26.97 3.94
C THR A 5 3.69 -25.51 3.51
N ALA A 6 4.80 -24.77 3.44
CA ALA A 6 4.81 -23.38 3.01
C ALA A 6 4.28 -23.21 1.57
N VAL A 7 4.62 -24.13 0.67
CA VAL A 7 4.11 -24.13 -0.71
C VAL A 7 2.59 -24.29 -0.75
N ASN A 8 2.05 -25.26 -0.02
CA ASN A 8 0.61 -25.50 0.00
C ASN A 8 -0.14 -24.31 0.63
N THR A 9 0.36 -23.77 1.75
CA THR A 9 -0.22 -22.58 2.40
C THR A 9 -0.23 -21.38 1.47
N ALA A 10 0.89 -21.09 0.79
CA ALA A 10 0.96 -19.98 -0.15
C ALA A 10 -0.02 -20.14 -1.33
N GLN A 11 -0.12 -21.35 -1.90
CA GLN A 11 -1.09 -21.62 -2.97
C GLN A 11 -2.54 -21.37 -2.53
N THR A 12 -2.91 -21.81 -1.32
CA THR A 12 -4.24 -21.56 -0.76
C THR A 12 -4.50 -20.07 -0.56
N ILE A 13 -3.52 -19.29 -0.07
CA ILE A 13 -3.65 -17.85 0.11
C ILE A 13 -3.89 -17.15 -1.23
N ILE A 14 -3.06 -17.43 -2.24
CA ILE A 14 -3.20 -16.79 -3.56
C ILE A 14 -4.51 -17.20 -4.24
N LEU A 15 -4.98 -18.45 -4.07
CA LEU A 15 -6.28 -18.88 -4.58
C LEU A 15 -7.42 -18.11 -3.88
N ARG A 16 -7.40 -17.98 -2.56
CA ARG A 16 -8.42 -17.23 -1.80
C ARG A 16 -8.49 -15.78 -2.26
N ASP A 17 -7.35 -15.10 -2.34
CA ASP A 17 -7.29 -13.72 -2.80
C ASP A 17 -7.77 -13.57 -4.25
N LEU A 18 -7.52 -14.56 -5.13
CA LEU A 18 -7.99 -14.54 -6.51
C LEU A 18 -9.51 -14.67 -6.59
N VAL A 19 -10.07 -15.68 -5.92
CA VAL A 19 -11.51 -15.95 -5.97
C VAL A 19 -12.28 -14.77 -5.38
N ASP A 20 -11.87 -14.27 -4.21
CA ASP A 20 -12.51 -13.11 -3.58
C ASP A 20 -12.46 -11.87 -4.49
N ALA A 21 -11.31 -11.58 -5.12
CA ALA A 21 -11.19 -10.45 -6.03
C ALA A 21 -12.05 -10.58 -7.29
N LEU A 22 -12.20 -11.80 -7.84
CA LEU A 22 -13.11 -12.07 -8.96
C LEU A 22 -14.57 -11.84 -8.56
N LEU A 23 -14.97 -12.27 -7.34
CA LEU A 23 -16.32 -12.10 -6.80
C LEU A 23 -16.64 -10.62 -6.55
N PHE A 24 -15.72 -9.86 -5.94
CA PHE A 24 -15.93 -8.44 -5.63
C PHE A 24 -16.06 -7.56 -6.89
N GLU A 25 -15.34 -7.87 -7.96
CA GLU A 25 -15.40 -7.13 -9.22
C GLU A 25 -16.41 -7.72 -10.22
N ASP A 26 -17.08 -8.82 -9.87
CA ASP A 26 -17.99 -9.58 -10.74
C ASP A 26 -17.38 -9.87 -12.13
N ILE A 27 -16.10 -10.26 -12.14
CA ILE A 27 -15.35 -10.51 -13.39
C ILE A 27 -16.00 -11.65 -14.16
N ALA A 28 -16.21 -11.45 -15.46
CA ALA A 28 -16.95 -12.38 -16.34
C ALA A 28 -18.39 -12.69 -15.87
N GLY A 29 -18.95 -11.87 -14.99
CA GLY A 29 -20.24 -12.10 -14.36
C GLY A 29 -20.26 -13.36 -13.47
N ILE A 30 -19.15 -13.64 -12.80
CA ILE A 30 -19.00 -14.84 -11.94
C ILE A 30 -20.02 -14.87 -10.79
N VAL A 31 -20.55 -13.73 -10.36
CA VAL A 31 -21.68 -13.64 -9.42
C VAL A 31 -22.98 -13.42 -10.18
N SER A 32 -23.05 -12.40 -11.04
CA SER A 32 -24.30 -11.96 -11.67
C SER A 32 -24.94 -12.99 -12.60
N ASN A 33 -24.15 -13.87 -13.21
CA ASN A 33 -24.62 -14.94 -14.10
C ASN A 33 -24.60 -16.33 -13.44
N SER A 34 -24.37 -16.42 -12.13
CA SER A 34 -24.37 -17.69 -11.40
C SER A 34 -25.69 -17.92 -10.68
N GLU A 35 -26.11 -19.18 -10.56
CA GLU A 35 -27.21 -19.57 -9.68
C GLU A 35 -26.70 -19.76 -8.24
N ILE A 36 -27.43 -19.24 -7.26
CA ILE A 36 -27.17 -19.50 -5.84
C ILE A 36 -27.93 -20.76 -5.44
N THR A 37 -27.21 -21.83 -5.10
CA THR A 37 -27.80 -23.08 -4.62
C THR A 37 -27.28 -23.43 -3.24
N LYS A 38 -27.90 -24.44 -2.62
CA LYS A 38 -27.46 -24.96 -1.31
C LYS A 38 -27.39 -26.48 -1.35
N GLU A 39 -26.18 -27.02 -1.21
CA GLU A 39 -25.92 -28.46 -1.18
C GLU A 39 -25.39 -28.83 0.21
N ASN A 40 -26.03 -29.78 0.89
CA ASN A 40 -25.61 -30.28 2.21
C ASN A 40 -25.36 -29.20 3.27
N GLY A 41 -26.08 -28.07 3.18
CA GLY A 41 -25.93 -26.94 4.11
C GLY A 41 -24.93 -25.87 3.66
N GLN A 42 -24.09 -26.14 2.65
CA GLN A 42 -23.15 -25.18 2.07
C GLN A 42 -23.82 -24.40 0.93
N THR A 43 -23.70 -23.07 0.97
CA THR A 43 -24.12 -22.21 -0.15
C THR A 43 -23.08 -22.26 -1.26
N LEU A 44 -23.53 -22.40 -2.51
CA LEU A 44 -22.69 -22.53 -3.70
C LEU A 44 -23.12 -21.51 -4.75
N LEU A 45 -22.14 -20.91 -5.42
CA LEU A 45 -22.35 -20.31 -6.74
C LEU A 45 -22.10 -21.38 -7.80
N ILE A 46 -23.11 -21.61 -8.63
CA ILE A 46 -23.02 -22.49 -9.79
C ILE A 46 -22.78 -21.62 -11.02
N TYR A 47 -21.52 -21.53 -11.43
CA TYR A 47 -21.10 -20.80 -12.62
C TYR A 47 -21.05 -21.76 -13.80
N GLU A 48 -22.07 -21.70 -14.65
CA GLU A 48 -22.15 -22.47 -15.89
C GLU A 48 -21.92 -21.56 -17.09
N ARG A 49 -20.99 -21.95 -17.95
CA ARG A 49 -20.77 -21.28 -19.23
C ARG A 49 -20.26 -22.28 -20.25
N GLU A 50 -20.77 -22.18 -21.48
CA GLU A 50 -20.52 -23.13 -22.58
C GLU A 50 -20.83 -24.58 -22.18
N THR A 51 -19.81 -25.43 -22.02
CA THR A 51 -19.94 -26.85 -21.64
C THR A 51 -19.21 -27.18 -20.33
N GLN A 52 -18.89 -26.16 -19.52
CA GLN A 52 -18.18 -26.33 -18.26
C GLN A 52 -18.99 -25.74 -17.09
N GLN A 53 -18.85 -26.38 -15.93
CA GLN A 53 -19.46 -25.94 -14.68
C GLN A 53 -18.40 -25.80 -13.60
N ILE A 54 -18.48 -24.71 -12.82
CA ILE A 54 -17.73 -24.51 -11.59
C ILE A 54 -18.71 -24.35 -10.43
N LYS A 55 -18.49 -25.09 -9.34
CA LYS A 55 -19.17 -24.88 -8.05
C LYS A 55 -18.22 -24.22 -7.07
N ILE A 56 -18.56 -23.01 -6.64
CA ILE A 56 -17.75 -22.21 -5.72
C ILE A 56 -18.46 -22.14 -4.36
N PRO A 57 -17.89 -22.74 -3.29
CA PRO A 57 -18.36 -22.55 -1.92
C PRO A 57 -18.27 -21.09 -1.52
N VAL A 58 -19.41 -20.51 -1.12
CA VAL A 58 -19.46 -19.11 -0.71
C VAL A 58 -20.18 -18.92 0.60
N TYR A 59 -19.87 -17.83 1.28
CA TYR A 59 -20.68 -17.27 2.35
C TYR A 59 -20.94 -15.78 2.06
N PHE A 60 -22.03 -15.24 2.61
CA PHE A 60 -22.35 -13.82 2.46
C PHE A 60 -21.59 -13.02 3.50
N SER A 61 -20.59 -12.26 3.06
CA SER A 61 -19.65 -11.55 3.92
C SER A 61 -20.24 -10.30 4.56
N ALA A 62 -19.52 -9.75 5.54
CA ALA A 62 -19.86 -8.48 6.18
C ALA A 62 -19.71 -7.25 5.26
N LEU A 63 -19.19 -7.41 4.05
CA LEU A 63 -19.23 -6.39 2.99
C LEU A 63 -20.53 -6.41 2.17
N ASN A 64 -21.52 -7.24 2.53
CA ASN A 64 -22.73 -7.49 1.74
C ASN A 64 -22.44 -8.04 0.33
N MET A 65 -21.37 -8.83 0.20
CA MET A 65 -20.96 -9.51 -1.02
C MET A 65 -20.59 -10.97 -0.72
N PHE A 66 -20.67 -11.86 -1.70
CA PHE A 66 -20.16 -13.23 -1.54
C PHE A 66 -18.64 -13.24 -1.44
N ARG A 67 -18.11 -14.08 -0.54
CA ARG A 67 -16.69 -14.43 -0.44
C ARG A 67 -16.53 -15.93 -0.49
N TYR A 68 -15.33 -16.36 -0.88
CA TYR A 68 -14.96 -17.76 -0.95
C TYR A 68 -14.89 -18.38 0.46
N GLU A 69 -15.67 -19.44 0.70
CA GLU A 69 -15.56 -20.27 1.89
C GLU A 69 -14.32 -21.17 1.76
N SER A 70 -13.17 -20.61 2.12
CA SER A 70 -11.85 -21.23 1.88
C SER A 70 -11.61 -22.55 2.64
N SER A 71 -12.47 -22.91 3.59
CA SER A 71 -12.45 -24.24 4.22
C SER A 71 -13.00 -25.36 3.32
N GLN A 72 -13.73 -25.02 2.25
CA GLN A 72 -14.35 -25.95 1.32
C GLN A 72 -13.68 -25.87 -0.08
N PRO A 73 -13.47 -27.01 -0.76
CA PRO A 73 -12.81 -27.01 -2.07
C PRO A 73 -13.75 -26.52 -3.19
N ILE A 74 -13.20 -25.78 -4.14
CA ILE A 74 -13.87 -25.48 -5.41
C ILE A 74 -13.95 -26.75 -6.26
N THR A 75 -15.11 -27.01 -6.87
CA THR A 75 -15.31 -28.16 -7.76
C THR A 75 -15.43 -27.67 -9.20
N ILE A 76 -14.63 -28.23 -10.11
CA ILE A 76 -14.69 -27.97 -11.55
C ILE A 76 -15.12 -29.27 -12.23
N GLU A 77 -16.21 -29.24 -12.98
CA GLU A 77 -16.71 -30.42 -13.68
C GLU A 77 -15.65 -30.94 -14.68
N GLY A 78 -15.41 -32.25 -14.67
CA GLY A 78 -14.38 -32.89 -15.50
C GLY A 78 -12.95 -32.86 -14.93
N ARG A 79 -12.68 -32.10 -13.85
CA ARG A 79 -11.36 -32.13 -13.18
C ARG A 79 -11.19 -33.41 -12.35
N ALA A 80 -10.40 -34.36 -12.85
CA ALA A 80 -10.12 -35.63 -12.15
C ALA A 80 -9.01 -35.54 -11.07
N SER A 81 -8.26 -34.43 -11.01
CA SER A 81 -7.12 -34.28 -10.08
C SER A 81 -7.60 -34.20 -8.64
N LYS A 82 -6.95 -34.97 -7.75
CA LYS A 82 -7.13 -34.91 -6.29
C LYS A 82 -6.24 -33.88 -5.60
N GLN A 83 -5.34 -33.23 -6.35
CA GLN A 83 -4.47 -32.20 -5.80
C GLN A 83 -5.27 -30.90 -5.54
N PRO A 84 -4.88 -30.09 -4.53
CA PRO A 84 -5.45 -28.77 -4.32
C PRO A 84 -5.43 -27.95 -5.61
N LEU A 85 -6.49 -27.19 -5.83
CA LEU A 85 -6.59 -26.28 -6.97
C LEU A 85 -5.58 -25.13 -6.76
N THR A 86 -4.84 -24.77 -7.81
CA THR A 86 -3.97 -23.58 -7.76
C THR A 86 -4.71 -22.36 -8.30
N ALA A 87 -4.26 -21.16 -7.93
CA ALA A 87 -4.83 -19.93 -8.47
C ALA A 87 -4.68 -19.84 -9.99
N ALA A 88 -3.55 -20.29 -10.54
CA ALA A 88 -3.30 -20.31 -11.98
C ALA A 88 -4.26 -21.28 -12.72
N GLU A 89 -4.47 -22.50 -12.17
CA GLU A 89 -5.44 -23.45 -12.73
C GLU A 89 -6.88 -22.88 -12.73
N PHE A 90 -7.28 -22.24 -11.62
CA PHE A 90 -8.60 -21.63 -11.52
C PHE A 90 -8.77 -20.47 -12.52
N TRP A 91 -7.78 -19.57 -12.60
CA TRP A 91 -7.77 -18.47 -13.57
C TRP A 91 -7.86 -18.97 -15.01
N GLN A 92 -7.08 -19.99 -15.37
CA GLN A 92 -7.12 -20.55 -16.72
C GLN A 92 -8.47 -21.18 -17.05
N THR A 93 -9.12 -21.82 -16.06
CA THR A 93 -10.48 -22.36 -16.22
C THR A 93 -11.47 -21.23 -16.51
N ILE A 94 -11.45 -20.15 -15.72
CA ILE A 94 -12.30 -18.97 -15.94
C ILE A 94 -12.05 -18.36 -17.32
N ALA A 95 -10.78 -18.18 -17.73
CA ALA A 95 -10.45 -17.62 -19.03
C ALA A 95 -10.96 -18.49 -20.19
N ASN A 96 -10.82 -19.82 -20.09
CA ASN A 96 -11.27 -20.77 -21.11
C ASN A 96 -12.80 -20.78 -21.24
N MET A 97 -13.53 -20.67 -20.13
CA MET A 97 -15.00 -20.55 -20.13
C MET A 97 -15.50 -19.24 -20.75
N ASN A 98 -14.61 -18.27 -21.02
CA ASN A 98 -14.93 -16.91 -21.42
C ASN A 98 -14.13 -16.50 -22.66
N CYS A 99 -14.02 -17.37 -23.67
CA CYS A 99 -13.19 -17.15 -24.86
C CYS A 99 -13.41 -15.77 -25.52
N ASP A 100 -14.67 -15.33 -25.63
CA ASP A 100 -15.03 -14.02 -26.20
C ASP A 100 -14.39 -12.82 -25.45
N LEU A 101 -14.32 -12.88 -24.12
CA LEU A 101 -13.70 -11.83 -23.29
C LEU A 101 -12.17 -11.98 -23.24
N SER A 102 -11.71 -13.22 -23.16
CA SER A 102 -10.30 -13.58 -22.99
C SER A 102 -9.40 -13.09 -24.13
N HIS A 103 -9.95 -12.89 -25.34
CA HIS A 103 -9.22 -12.32 -26.47
C HIS A 103 -8.63 -10.92 -26.19
N GLU A 104 -9.30 -10.12 -25.38
CA GLU A 104 -8.86 -8.76 -25.05
C GLU A 104 -8.04 -8.69 -23.75
N TRP A 105 -8.03 -9.77 -22.97
CA TRP A 105 -7.37 -9.84 -21.67
C TRP A 105 -5.93 -10.34 -21.75
N LYS A 106 -5.11 -9.91 -20.79
CA LYS A 106 -3.75 -10.41 -20.58
C LYS A 106 -3.72 -11.75 -19.82
N VAL A 107 -4.45 -12.75 -20.31
CA VAL A 107 -4.63 -14.07 -19.65
C VAL A 107 -3.30 -14.72 -19.25
N ALA A 108 -2.41 -14.95 -20.21
CA ALA A 108 -1.13 -15.63 -19.99
C ALA A 108 -0.24 -14.88 -18.97
N ARG A 109 -0.31 -13.55 -18.97
CA ARG A 109 0.46 -12.74 -18.04
C ARG A 109 -0.08 -12.87 -16.62
N VAL A 110 -1.40 -12.84 -16.43
CA VAL A 110 -2.00 -13.05 -15.11
C VAL A 110 -1.68 -14.43 -14.57
N GLU A 111 -1.75 -15.47 -15.42
CA GLU A 111 -1.36 -16.84 -15.07
C GLU A 111 0.10 -16.94 -14.56
N GLU A 112 1.05 -16.35 -15.30
CA GLU A 112 2.46 -16.26 -14.90
C GLU A 112 2.64 -15.52 -13.57
N GLY A 113 1.89 -14.42 -13.40
CA GLY A 113 1.94 -13.61 -12.19
C GLY A 113 1.42 -14.34 -10.96
N LEU A 114 0.32 -15.11 -11.09
CA LEU A 114 -0.24 -15.92 -10.01
C LEU A 114 0.74 -17.02 -9.59
N THR A 115 1.39 -17.65 -10.57
CA THR A 115 2.44 -18.65 -10.32
C THR A 115 3.64 -18.03 -9.58
N THR A 116 4.06 -16.84 -10.01
CA THR A 116 5.14 -16.08 -9.36
C THR A 116 4.76 -15.69 -7.93
N ALA A 117 3.56 -15.13 -7.73
CA ALA A 117 3.08 -14.72 -6.41
C ALA A 117 3.07 -15.88 -5.42
N ALA A 118 2.55 -17.06 -5.81
CA ALA A 118 2.53 -18.23 -4.97
C ALA A 118 3.93 -18.77 -4.66
N THR A 119 4.82 -18.77 -5.65
CA THR A 119 6.22 -19.22 -5.48
C THR A 119 6.99 -18.32 -4.50
N GLN A 120 6.87 -16.99 -4.68
CA GLN A 120 7.60 -16.04 -3.83
C GLN A 120 7.02 -15.99 -2.42
N LEU A 121 5.70 -16.05 -2.25
CA LEU A 121 5.08 -16.15 -0.93
C LEU A 121 5.49 -17.43 -0.20
N ALA A 122 5.55 -18.58 -0.89
CA ALA A 122 6.01 -19.84 -0.30
C ALA A 122 7.44 -19.74 0.22
N LYS A 123 8.31 -19.04 -0.52
CA LYS A 123 9.69 -18.80 -0.10
C LYS A 123 9.75 -17.93 1.15
N GLN A 124 9.02 -16.82 1.16
CA GLN A 124 8.93 -15.92 2.31
C GLN A 124 8.39 -16.61 3.56
N LEU A 125 7.34 -17.42 3.45
CA LEU A 125 6.81 -18.19 4.58
C LEU A 125 7.79 -19.26 5.07
N SER A 126 8.60 -19.84 4.18
CA SER A 126 9.56 -20.88 4.53
C SER A 126 10.83 -20.33 5.18
N GLU A 127 11.23 -19.11 4.83
CA GLU A 127 12.51 -18.49 5.18
C GLU A 127 12.31 -17.20 5.99
N LEU A 128 11.13 -16.99 6.58
CA LEU A 128 10.82 -15.81 7.39
C LEU A 128 11.80 -15.70 8.55
N ASP A 129 12.58 -14.62 8.55
CA ASP A 129 13.54 -14.30 9.62
C ASP A 129 13.11 -12.98 10.28
N LEU A 130 12.50 -13.07 11.46
CA LEU A 130 11.95 -11.89 12.13
C LEU A 130 13.06 -11.05 12.77
N ALA A 131 13.11 -9.78 12.38
CA ALA A 131 14.05 -8.81 12.93
C ALA A 131 13.78 -8.58 14.43
N SER A 132 14.84 -8.31 15.19
CA SER A 132 14.74 -8.10 16.64
C SER A 132 14.10 -6.75 17.01
N HIS A 133 14.21 -5.73 16.15
CA HIS A 133 13.62 -4.42 16.41
C HIS A 133 12.12 -4.45 16.10
N PRO A 134 11.21 -4.14 17.07
CA PRO A 134 9.76 -4.32 16.89
C PRO A 134 9.17 -3.57 15.69
N PHE A 135 9.64 -2.35 15.44
CA PHE A 135 9.18 -1.58 14.29
C PHE A 135 9.58 -2.23 12.95
N VAL A 136 10.82 -2.74 12.83
CA VAL A 136 11.31 -3.43 11.63
C VAL A 136 10.53 -4.73 11.43
N MET A 137 10.33 -5.51 12.50
CA MET A 137 9.49 -6.71 12.47
C MET A 137 8.07 -6.43 12.00
N SER A 138 7.45 -5.34 12.46
CA SER A 138 6.10 -4.94 12.01
C SER A 138 6.07 -4.60 10.52
N GLU A 139 7.13 -3.97 9.99
CA GLU A 139 7.25 -3.67 8.56
C GLU A 139 7.45 -4.95 7.74
N GLN A 140 8.10 -5.99 8.28
CA GLN A 140 8.18 -7.31 7.65
C GLN A 140 6.79 -7.96 7.52
N PHE A 141 5.96 -7.92 8.56
CA PHE A 141 4.59 -8.44 8.49
C PHE A 141 3.71 -7.67 7.49
N ALA A 142 3.87 -6.34 7.43
CA ALA A 142 3.20 -5.53 6.41
C ALA A 142 3.67 -5.87 4.99
N SER A 143 4.97 -6.12 4.79
CA SER A 143 5.52 -6.63 3.52
C SER A 143 4.95 -8.00 3.17
N LEU A 144 4.92 -8.92 4.15
CA LEU A 144 4.43 -10.29 4.02
C LEU A 144 2.98 -10.33 3.54
N LYS A 145 2.09 -9.56 4.20
CA LYS A 145 0.68 -9.46 3.79
C LYS A 145 0.51 -8.68 2.48
N ASP A 146 1.28 -7.62 2.28
CA ASP A 146 1.18 -6.70 1.13
C ASP A 146 -0.26 -6.15 0.99
N ARG A 147 -0.70 -5.83 -0.23
CA ARG A 147 -2.06 -5.37 -0.51
C ARG A 147 -3.08 -6.52 -0.31
N PRO A 148 -3.99 -6.45 0.68
CA PRO A 148 -4.98 -7.50 0.93
C PRO A 148 -5.97 -7.61 -0.23
N PHE A 149 -6.56 -8.81 -0.38
CA PHE A 149 -7.54 -9.14 -1.41
C PHE A 149 -7.03 -8.93 -2.85
N HIS A 150 -5.72 -9.05 -3.07
CA HIS A 150 -5.08 -8.84 -4.36
C HIS A 150 -4.12 -9.99 -4.69
N PRO A 151 -4.49 -10.91 -5.60
CA PRO A 151 -3.74 -12.17 -5.78
C PRO A 151 -2.36 -11.99 -6.42
N LEU A 152 -2.16 -10.87 -7.14
CA LEU A 152 -0.87 -10.51 -7.75
C LEU A 152 -0.03 -9.56 -6.88
N ALA A 153 -0.37 -9.36 -5.59
CA ALA A 153 0.34 -8.40 -4.74
C ALA A 153 1.81 -8.77 -4.52
N LYS A 154 2.08 -10.08 -4.35
CA LYS A 154 3.43 -10.61 -4.14
C LYS A 154 4.28 -10.65 -5.41
N GLU A 155 3.70 -10.37 -6.57
CA GLU A 155 4.45 -10.29 -7.82
C GLU A 155 5.14 -8.92 -7.98
N LYS A 156 6.47 -8.95 -8.07
CA LYS A 156 7.35 -7.79 -8.31
C LYS A 156 8.05 -7.97 -9.65
N ARG A 157 7.48 -7.45 -10.74
CA ARG A 157 8.04 -7.65 -12.08
C ARG A 157 9.31 -6.82 -12.26
N GLY A 158 10.28 -7.40 -12.95
CA GLY A 158 11.60 -6.81 -13.14
C GLY A 158 12.64 -7.37 -12.15
N LEU A 159 12.20 -7.93 -11.03
CA LEU A 159 13.08 -8.67 -10.11
C LEU A 159 13.34 -10.07 -10.64
N ARG A 160 14.60 -10.49 -10.55
CA ARG A 160 15.04 -11.88 -10.69
C ARG A 160 14.94 -12.57 -9.34
N GLU A 161 15.08 -13.89 -9.34
CA GLU A 161 15.00 -14.70 -8.10
C GLU A 161 16.02 -14.24 -7.03
N VAL A 162 17.24 -13.87 -7.44
CA VAL A 162 18.25 -13.31 -6.55
C VAL A 162 17.89 -11.94 -5.97
N ASP A 163 17.10 -11.14 -6.71
CA ASP A 163 16.66 -9.83 -6.23
C ASP A 163 15.57 -10.00 -5.17
N TYR A 164 14.66 -10.97 -5.34
CA TYR A 164 13.69 -11.33 -4.29
C TYR A 164 14.38 -11.77 -3.00
N GLN A 165 15.48 -12.53 -3.10
CA GLN A 165 16.22 -12.99 -1.92
C GLN A 165 16.75 -11.84 -1.07
N VAL A 166 17.22 -10.77 -1.71
CA VAL A 166 17.92 -9.68 -1.04
C VAL A 166 16.96 -8.55 -0.64
N TYR A 167 16.03 -8.17 -1.51
CA TYR A 167 15.27 -6.93 -1.30
C TYR A 167 13.94 -7.12 -0.56
N GLN A 168 13.47 -8.35 -0.35
CA GLN A 168 12.24 -8.60 0.41
C GLN A 168 12.51 -8.54 1.92
N ALA A 169 11.77 -7.70 2.63
CA ALA A 169 11.94 -7.46 4.05
C ALA A 169 11.81 -8.75 4.88
N GLU A 170 10.94 -9.67 4.45
CA GLU A 170 10.65 -10.96 5.09
C GLU A 170 11.90 -11.84 5.29
N LEU A 171 12.93 -11.68 4.45
CA LEU A 171 14.12 -12.52 4.44
C LEU A 171 15.30 -11.91 5.22
N ASN A 172 15.11 -10.70 5.77
CA ASN A 172 16.03 -10.00 6.65
C ASN A 172 17.47 -9.89 6.10
N GLN A 173 17.61 -9.79 4.77
CA GLN A 173 18.90 -9.59 4.11
C GLN A 173 19.16 -8.08 3.97
N SER A 174 20.27 -7.63 4.52
CA SER A 174 20.73 -6.25 4.34
C SER A 174 21.53 -6.09 3.04
N PHE A 175 21.54 -4.88 2.51
CA PHE A 175 22.28 -4.53 1.29
C PHE A 175 22.77 -3.08 1.32
N PRO A 176 23.89 -2.77 0.63
CA PRO A 176 24.40 -1.42 0.58
C PRO A 176 23.63 -0.55 -0.42
N LEU A 177 23.69 0.77 -0.25
CA LEU A 177 23.34 1.73 -1.29
C LEU A 177 24.53 1.98 -2.23
N MET A 178 24.22 2.35 -3.47
CA MET A 178 25.18 2.79 -4.50
C MET A 178 25.20 4.31 -4.61
N VAL A 179 26.11 4.89 -5.42
CA VAL A 179 26.28 6.35 -5.53
C VAL A 179 26.18 6.84 -6.97
N ALA A 180 25.45 7.95 -7.17
CA ALA A 180 25.53 8.75 -8.38
C ALA A 180 25.89 10.20 -8.02
N ALA A 181 26.92 10.77 -8.63
CA ALA A 181 27.21 12.20 -8.49
C ALA A 181 26.32 12.98 -9.47
N VAL A 182 25.50 13.89 -8.96
CA VAL A 182 24.60 14.74 -9.74
C VAL A 182 25.11 16.17 -9.74
N LYS A 183 25.26 16.76 -10.92
CA LYS A 183 25.81 18.12 -11.04
C LYS A 183 24.87 19.13 -10.38
N LYS A 184 25.41 20.04 -9.55
CA LYS A 184 24.64 21.03 -8.77
C LYS A 184 23.73 21.91 -9.62
N THR A 185 24.10 22.16 -10.88
CA THR A 185 23.30 22.96 -11.83
C THR A 185 22.08 22.22 -12.40
N HIS A 186 21.95 20.91 -12.15
CA HIS A 186 20.92 20.02 -12.73
C HIS A 186 20.17 19.25 -11.65
N MET A 187 19.85 19.93 -10.55
CA MET A 187 19.06 19.36 -9.46
C MET A 187 18.21 20.42 -8.77
N ILE A 188 17.15 19.97 -8.12
CA ILE A 188 16.32 20.75 -7.20
C ILE A 188 16.14 20.00 -5.89
N HIS A 189 15.64 20.68 -4.87
CA HIS A 189 15.38 20.11 -3.56
C HIS A 189 14.15 20.74 -2.90
N GLY A 190 13.68 20.16 -1.80
CA GLY A 190 12.60 20.72 -0.96
C GLY A 190 12.97 22.09 -0.42
N ASP A 191 11.97 22.94 -0.17
CA ASP A 191 12.19 24.35 0.14
C ASP A 191 12.93 24.52 1.49
N THR A 192 12.78 23.55 2.40
CA THR A 192 13.47 23.48 3.70
C THR A 192 14.51 22.35 3.80
N ALA A 193 14.85 21.69 2.69
CA ALA A 193 15.80 20.59 2.70
C ALA A 193 17.22 21.06 3.06
N ASN A 194 17.78 20.55 4.15
CA ASN A 194 19.16 20.86 4.56
C ASN A 194 20.16 19.89 3.92
N ILE A 195 21.04 20.40 3.05
CA ILE A 195 22.04 19.60 2.32
C ILE A 195 22.96 18.81 3.25
N ASP A 196 23.24 19.32 4.46
CA ASP A 196 24.10 18.64 5.44
C ASP A 196 23.56 17.24 5.80
N GLU A 197 22.25 17.04 5.78
CA GLU A 197 21.66 15.73 6.07
C GLU A 197 21.99 14.69 4.99
N LEU A 198 21.95 15.11 3.72
CA LEU A 198 22.33 14.26 2.58
C LEU A 198 23.85 14.04 2.53
N GLU A 199 24.64 15.07 2.85
CA GLU A 199 26.10 14.94 2.94
C GLU A 199 26.50 14.00 4.08
N ASN A 200 25.85 14.07 5.24
CA ASN A 200 26.11 13.17 6.36
C ASN A 200 25.82 11.70 5.99
N LEU A 201 24.77 11.45 5.21
CA LEU A 201 24.42 10.11 4.73
C LEU A 201 25.52 9.51 3.84
N THR A 202 26.17 10.33 3.01
CA THR A 202 27.21 9.89 2.05
C THR A 202 28.64 10.18 2.51
N ALA A 203 28.82 10.79 3.69
CA ALA A 203 30.12 11.15 4.24
C ALA A 203 31.15 10.01 4.26
N PRO A 204 30.79 8.74 4.61
CA PRO A 204 31.76 7.65 4.64
C PRO A 204 32.46 7.34 3.31
N ILE A 205 31.86 7.73 2.18
CA ILE A 205 32.40 7.48 0.84
C ILE A 205 32.82 8.76 0.09
N LYS A 206 32.77 9.93 0.75
CA LYS A 206 33.05 11.22 0.10
C LYS A 206 34.48 11.31 -0.44
N GLU A 207 35.47 10.81 0.28
CA GLU A 207 36.88 10.82 -0.16
C GLU A 207 37.10 9.94 -1.39
N GLN A 208 36.62 8.69 -1.36
CA GLN A 208 36.67 7.78 -2.51
C GLN A 208 35.94 8.36 -3.73
N ALA A 209 34.77 8.97 -3.54
CA ALA A 209 34.04 9.63 -4.61
C ALA A 209 34.81 10.83 -5.19
N THR A 210 35.52 11.59 -4.33
CA THR A 210 36.35 12.71 -4.75
C THR A 210 37.48 12.24 -5.66
N ASP A 211 38.20 11.18 -5.29
CA ASP A 211 39.29 10.63 -6.09
C ASP A 211 38.78 10.12 -7.46
N MET A 212 37.65 9.39 -7.48
CA MET A 212 37.05 8.88 -8.71
C MET A 212 36.55 9.98 -9.67
N LEU A 213 36.14 11.14 -9.13
CA LEU A 213 35.78 12.31 -9.92
C LEU A 213 37.04 13.02 -10.44
N ASN A 214 38.06 13.18 -9.60
CA ASN A 214 39.34 13.79 -9.97
C ASN A 214 40.04 13.01 -11.10
N ASP A 215 40.02 11.68 -11.06
CA ASP A 215 40.54 10.81 -12.12
C ASP A 215 39.83 11.00 -13.47
N GLN A 216 38.62 11.56 -13.47
CA GLN A 216 37.84 11.92 -14.65
C GLN A 216 37.94 13.42 -15.00
N GLY A 217 38.77 14.19 -14.28
CA GLY A 217 38.90 15.64 -14.46
C GLY A 217 37.70 16.44 -13.95
N LEU A 218 36.94 15.91 -12.98
CA LEU A 218 35.77 16.52 -12.38
C LEU A 218 36.04 16.85 -10.90
N SER A 219 35.52 17.97 -10.39
CA SER A 219 35.61 18.32 -8.97
C SER A 219 34.34 17.91 -8.22
N ILE A 220 34.47 17.32 -7.02
CA ILE A 220 33.32 17.04 -6.16
C ILE A 220 32.55 18.31 -5.77
N ASP A 221 33.21 19.48 -5.76
CA ASP A 221 32.57 20.76 -5.44
C ASP A 221 31.45 21.14 -6.42
N ASP A 222 31.46 20.58 -7.63
CA ASP A 222 30.44 20.81 -8.66
C ASP A 222 29.26 19.82 -8.57
N TYR A 223 29.34 18.80 -7.71
CA TYR A 223 28.37 17.71 -7.64
C TYR A 223 27.83 17.50 -6.21
N VAL A 224 26.71 16.79 -6.13
CA VAL A 224 26.16 16.24 -4.89
C VAL A 224 26.05 14.73 -5.06
N LEU A 225 26.42 13.97 -4.02
CA LEU A 225 26.34 12.51 -4.05
C LEU A 225 24.93 12.05 -3.69
N PHE A 226 24.27 11.38 -4.63
CA PHE A 226 22.94 10.81 -4.44
C PHE A 226 23.08 9.31 -4.12
N PRO A 227 22.45 8.83 -3.04
CA PRO A 227 22.24 7.40 -2.81
C PRO A 227 21.33 6.81 -3.89
N VAL A 228 21.66 5.61 -4.35
CA VAL A 228 20.91 4.91 -5.40
C VAL A 228 20.72 3.46 -5.00
N HIS A 229 19.50 2.94 -5.12
CA HIS A 229 19.24 1.52 -4.92
C HIS A 229 20.07 0.66 -5.90
N PRO A 230 20.72 -0.45 -5.49
CA PRO A 230 21.58 -1.24 -6.38
C PRO A 230 20.89 -1.72 -7.66
N TRP A 231 19.66 -2.20 -7.56
CA TRP A 231 18.86 -2.59 -8.74
C TRP A 231 18.60 -1.42 -9.70
N GLN A 232 18.30 -0.23 -9.17
CA GLN A 232 18.05 0.99 -9.94
C GLN A 232 19.34 1.46 -10.65
N TYR A 233 20.47 1.39 -9.93
CA TYR A 233 21.81 1.68 -10.45
C TYR A 233 22.17 0.78 -11.64
N GLN A 234 21.92 -0.52 -11.53
CA GLN A 234 22.32 -1.49 -12.55
C GLN A 234 21.39 -1.49 -13.78
N HIS A 235 20.07 -1.43 -13.56
CA HIS A 235 19.10 -1.76 -14.60
C HIS A 235 18.51 -0.54 -15.31
N ILE A 236 18.46 0.60 -14.62
CA ILE A 236 17.63 1.74 -15.06
C ILE A 236 18.50 2.94 -15.43
N LEU A 237 19.36 3.38 -14.52
CA LEU A 237 20.13 4.62 -14.67
C LEU A 237 21.00 4.68 -15.93
N PRO A 238 21.75 3.63 -16.31
CA PRO A 238 22.59 3.66 -17.52
C PRO A 238 21.79 3.94 -18.80
N ASN A 239 20.52 3.54 -18.84
CA ASN A 239 19.65 3.71 -20.00
C ASN A 239 18.87 5.04 -19.93
N VAL A 240 18.22 5.32 -18.80
CA VAL A 240 17.36 6.51 -18.62
C VAL A 240 18.18 7.81 -18.63
N PHE A 241 19.42 7.76 -18.18
CA PHE A 241 20.34 8.92 -18.11
C PHE A 241 21.52 8.78 -19.07
N ALA A 242 21.41 7.98 -20.14
CA ALA A 242 22.53 7.71 -21.06
C ALA A 242 23.17 9.01 -21.61
N LYS A 243 22.33 9.99 -21.97
CA LYS A 243 22.78 11.30 -22.46
C LYS A 243 23.47 12.09 -21.34
N GLU A 244 22.83 12.23 -20.20
CA GLU A 244 23.33 12.97 -19.04
C GLU A 244 24.65 12.38 -18.52
N ILE A 245 24.82 11.05 -18.61
CA ILE A 245 26.07 10.35 -18.29
C ILE A 245 27.15 10.70 -19.31
N SER A 246 26.84 10.71 -20.61
CA SER A 246 27.79 11.10 -21.65
C SER A 246 28.26 12.55 -21.51
N GLU A 247 27.39 13.43 -21.03
CA GLU A 247 27.64 14.86 -20.79
C GLU A 247 28.25 15.15 -19.42
N LYS A 248 28.51 14.11 -18.60
CA LYS A 248 29.00 14.21 -17.22
C LYS A 248 28.08 15.04 -16.31
N LEU A 249 26.79 15.16 -16.61
CA LEU A 249 25.80 15.77 -15.73
C LEU A 249 25.42 14.82 -14.58
N VAL A 250 25.46 13.52 -14.87
CA VAL A 250 25.32 12.44 -13.90
C VAL A 250 26.53 11.51 -14.03
N VAL A 251 27.22 11.21 -12.93
CA VAL A 251 28.34 10.27 -12.93
C VAL A 251 28.01 9.10 -12.02
N LEU A 252 27.86 7.91 -12.60
CA LEU A 252 27.60 6.70 -11.83
C LEU A 252 28.91 6.20 -11.21
N LEU A 253 28.99 6.23 -9.88
CA LEU A 253 30.17 5.79 -9.13
C LEU A 253 29.91 4.39 -8.56
N PRO A 254 30.73 3.37 -8.89
CA PRO A 254 30.55 2.00 -8.40
C PRO A 254 30.96 1.83 -6.93
N LEU A 255 30.61 2.80 -6.09
CA LEU A 255 30.82 2.81 -4.64
C LEU A 255 29.61 2.19 -3.95
N LYS A 256 29.86 1.48 -2.85
CA LYS A 256 28.85 0.88 -1.98
C LYS A 256 29.02 1.45 -0.57
N PHE A 257 27.93 1.80 0.09
CA PHE A 257 27.97 2.31 1.46
C PHE A 257 26.71 1.97 2.27
N GLY A 258 26.87 1.99 3.59
CA GLY A 258 25.80 1.65 4.54
C GLY A 258 25.37 0.19 4.48
N ASP A 259 24.44 -0.15 5.35
CA ASP A 259 23.81 -1.47 5.41
C ASP A 259 22.33 -1.28 5.71
N TYR A 260 21.47 -1.56 4.71
CA TYR A 260 20.07 -1.17 4.76
C TYR A 260 19.14 -2.38 4.60
N LEU A 261 18.00 -2.33 5.28
CA LEU A 261 16.89 -3.25 5.11
C LEU A 261 15.74 -2.56 4.38
N SER A 262 14.98 -3.30 3.57
CA SER A 262 13.70 -2.81 3.06
C SER A 262 12.66 -2.71 4.17
N SER A 263 11.83 -1.67 4.17
CA SER A 263 10.62 -1.63 4.99
C SER A 263 9.46 -2.36 4.29
N SER A 264 8.20 -2.14 4.71
CA SER A 264 7.00 -2.54 3.96
C SER A 264 6.97 -2.01 2.51
N SER A 265 7.82 -1.03 2.19
CA SER A 265 8.13 -0.59 0.83
C SER A 265 9.60 -0.86 0.55
N MET A 266 9.91 -1.60 -0.52
CA MET A 266 11.30 -1.82 -0.99
C MET A 266 12.02 -0.54 -1.44
N ARG A 267 11.32 0.60 -1.50
CA ARG A 267 11.91 1.91 -1.78
C ARG A 267 12.29 2.69 -0.54
N SER A 268 11.71 2.37 0.61
CA SER A 268 11.94 3.05 1.88
C SER A 268 12.82 2.17 2.73
N LEU A 269 14.09 2.56 2.83
CA LEU A 269 15.13 1.75 3.43
C LEU A 269 15.38 2.15 4.88
N ILE A 270 15.66 1.16 5.71
CA ILE A 270 15.89 1.27 7.13
C ILE A 270 17.37 1.04 7.40
N ASP A 271 18.05 2.01 7.99
CA ASP A 271 19.33 1.78 8.65
C ASP A 271 19.06 1.26 10.07
N ILE A 272 19.61 0.10 10.43
CA ILE A 272 19.38 -0.49 11.75
C ILE A 272 19.96 0.35 12.88
N GLY A 273 20.99 1.17 12.61
CA GLY A 273 21.57 2.11 13.56
C GLY A 273 20.68 3.34 13.82
N ALA A 274 19.73 3.62 12.93
CA ALA A 274 18.78 4.72 13.04
C ALA A 274 17.41 4.32 12.47
N PRO A 275 16.69 3.37 13.11
CA PRO A 275 15.52 2.72 12.51
C PRO A 275 14.30 3.64 12.33
N TYR A 276 14.35 4.86 12.86
CA TYR A 276 13.33 5.90 12.72
C TYR A 276 13.71 7.00 11.70
N ASN A 277 14.83 6.82 10.98
CA ASN A 277 15.31 7.71 9.93
C ASN A 277 15.46 6.91 8.63
N HIS A 278 14.42 6.91 7.80
CA HIS A 278 14.39 6.10 6.59
C HIS A 278 14.95 6.87 5.39
N VAL A 279 15.59 6.14 4.48
CA VAL A 279 16.07 6.67 3.19
C VAL A 279 15.17 6.15 2.07
N LYS A 280 14.45 7.03 1.40
CA LYS A 280 13.57 6.68 0.28
C LYS A 280 14.24 6.97 -1.06
N VAL A 281 14.41 5.94 -1.89
CA VAL A 281 15.09 6.02 -3.20
C VAL A 281 14.26 5.36 -4.32
N PRO A 282 14.45 5.74 -5.59
CA PRO A 282 13.80 5.08 -6.72
C PRO A 282 14.16 3.60 -6.83
N PHE A 283 13.14 2.79 -7.15
CA PHE A 283 13.27 1.38 -7.51
C PHE A 283 12.20 1.09 -8.56
N ALA A 284 12.54 1.34 -9.83
CA ALA A 284 11.58 1.31 -10.95
C ALA A 284 11.24 -0.12 -11.44
N MET A 285 10.87 -0.99 -10.51
CA MET A 285 10.24 -2.29 -10.78
C MET A 285 8.71 -2.13 -10.81
N GLN A 286 7.98 -3.11 -11.32
CA GLN A 286 6.52 -3.06 -11.38
C GLN A 286 5.89 -3.86 -10.23
N SER A 287 5.04 -3.21 -9.43
CA SER A 287 4.24 -3.85 -8.37
C SER A 287 2.79 -3.40 -8.49
N LEU A 288 1.84 -4.32 -8.38
CA LEU A 288 0.40 -4.07 -8.60
C LEU A 288 0.15 -3.46 -10.00
N GLY A 289 0.88 -3.92 -11.02
CA GLY A 289 0.79 -3.38 -12.40
C GLY A 289 1.34 -1.97 -12.62
N ALA A 290 1.76 -1.26 -11.56
CA ALA A 290 2.31 0.08 -11.65
C ALA A 290 3.83 0.07 -11.61
N LEU A 291 4.47 0.94 -12.39
CA LEU A 291 5.90 1.24 -12.21
C LEU A 291 6.07 1.98 -10.88
N ARG A 292 6.93 1.51 -9.97
CA ARG A 292 7.16 2.20 -8.69
C ARG A 292 8.13 3.35 -8.83
N LEU A 293 7.59 4.43 -9.38
CA LEU A 293 8.23 5.72 -9.52
C LEU A 293 7.49 6.75 -8.66
N THR A 294 8.22 7.58 -7.92
CA THR A 294 7.64 8.79 -7.30
C THR A 294 8.14 9.97 -8.12
N PRO A 295 7.29 10.57 -8.97
CA PRO A 295 7.68 11.75 -9.73
C PRO A 295 8.09 12.90 -8.79
N THR A 296 9.01 13.76 -9.23
CA THR A 296 9.50 14.88 -8.41
C THR A 296 8.38 15.82 -7.95
N ARG A 297 7.40 16.08 -8.82
CA ARG A 297 6.22 16.89 -8.47
C ARG A 297 5.40 16.29 -7.31
N TYR A 298 5.45 14.96 -7.09
CA TYR A 298 4.73 14.30 -5.99
C TYR A 298 5.40 14.60 -4.65
N MET A 299 6.74 14.66 -4.60
CA MET A 299 7.46 15.11 -3.39
C MET A 299 7.13 16.57 -3.06
N LYS A 300 7.06 17.45 -4.08
CA LYS A 300 6.64 18.85 -3.89
C LYS A 300 5.17 18.98 -3.47
N ASN A 301 4.29 18.12 -3.96
CA ASN A 301 2.91 18.05 -3.48
C ASN A 301 2.85 17.55 -2.03
N GLY A 302 3.67 16.55 -1.68
CA GLY A 302 3.81 16.04 -0.32
C GLY A 302 4.23 17.11 0.68
N GLU A 303 5.12 18.03 0.29
CA GLU A 303 5.51 19.18 1.11
C GLU A 303 4.32 20.11 1.42
N GLN A 304 3.50 20.43 0.41
CA GLN A 304 2.29 21.25 0.58
C GLN A 304 1.22 20.52 1.40
N ALA A 305 1.08 19.21 1.19
CA ALA A 305 0.15 18.36 1.90
C ALA A 305 0.53 18.22 3.38
N GLU A 306 1.79 17.94 3.69
CA GLU A 306 2.30 17.85 5.05
C GLU A 306 2.06 19.15 5.82
N GLN A 307 2.27 20.31 5.15
CA GLN A 307 1.96 21.61 5.73
C GLN A 307 0.47 21.75 6.11
N LEU A 308 -0.45 21.35 5.23
CA LEU A 308 -1.88 21.35 5.53
C LEU A 308 -2.21 20.40 6.70
N LEU A 309 -1.66 19.19 6.71
CA LEU A 309 -1.88 18.23 7.79
C LEU A 309 -1.44 18.80 9.15
N ARG A 310 -0.27 19.45 9.21
CA ARG A 310 0.22 20.10 10.43
C ARG A 310 -0.70 21.22 10.92
N GLN A 311 -1.22 22.07 10.01
CA GLN A 311 -2.20 23.10 10.38
C GLN A 311 -3.48 22.50 10.98
N LEU A 312 -3.94 21.36 10.45
CA LEU A 312 -5.13 20.68 10.96
C LEU A 312 -4.88 20.04 12.32
N ILE A 313 -3.69 19.48 12.55
CA ILE A 313 -3.27 18.97 13.85
C ILE A 313 -3.24 20.07 14.91
N GLU A 314 -2.81 21.29 14.56
CA GLU A 314 -2.86 22.44 15.48
C GLU A 314 -4.28 22.95 15.73
N LYS A 315 -5.18 22.80 14.76
CA LYS A 315 -6.53 23.36 14.77
C LYS A 315 -7.57 22.49 15.49
N ASP A 316 -7.47 21.17 15.37
CA ASP A 316 -8.49 20.21 15.85
C ASP A 316 -8.03 19.45 17.10
N GLU A 317 -8.90 19.34 18.10
CA GLU A 317 -8.59 18.70 19.38
C GLU A 317 -8.28 17.20 19.25
N ALA A 318 -9.04 16.48 18.42
CA ALA A 318 -8.83 15.04 18.24
C ALA A 318 -7.52 14.78 17.46
N LEU A 319 -7.24 15.61 16.45
CA LEU A 319 -5.99 15.52 15.69
C LEU A 319 -4.78 15.87 16.56
N ALA A 320 -4.83 16.95 17.35
CA ALA A 320 -3.79 17.33 18.30
C ALA A 320 -3.49 16.21 19.31
N LYS A 321 -4.55 15.49 19.75
CA LYS A 321 -4.41 14.39 20.70
C LYS A 321 -3.72 13.18 20.09
N TYR A 322 -4.14 12.73 18.91
CA TYR A 322 -3.74 11.42 18.40
C TYR A 322 -2.69 11.46 17.29
N VAL A 323 -2.61 12.52 16.49
CA VAL A 323 -1.90 12.46 15.20
C VAL A 323 -0.49 13.03 15.28
N MET A 324 0.43 12.31 14.66
CA MET A 324 1.74 12.79 14.26
C MET A 324 1.96 12.48 12.78
N VAL A 325 2.83 13.24 12.14
CA VAL A 325 3.22 13.03 10.74
C VAL A 325 4.73 12.84 10.67
N CYS A 326 5.21 11.94 9.81
CA CYS A 326 6.62 11.89 9.44
C CYS A 326 7.01 13.19 8.73
N ASP A 327 8.22 13.69 8.95
CA ASP A 327 8.79 14.78 8.16
C ASP A 327 9.42 14.19 6.89
N GLU A 328 8.89 14.61 5.73
CA GLU A 328 9.33 14.21 4.40
C GLU A 328 9.84 15.41 3.56
N THR A 329 10.10 16.55 4.20
CA THR A 329 10.51 17.81 3.56
C THR A 329 11.94 17.79 3.01
N ALA A 330 12.79 16.93 3.56
CA ALA A 330 14.17 16.73 3.11
C ALA A 330 14.23 15.80 1.89
N TRP A 331 14.09 16.37 0.69
CA TRP A 331 14.20 15.64 -0.57
C TRP A 331 15.05 16.38 -1.61
N TRP A 332 15.70 15.62 -2.49
CA TRP A 332 16.51 16.09 -3.62
C TRP A 332 16.18 15.30 -4.87
N SER A 333 16.23 15.95 -6.03
CA SER A 333 15.88 15.37 -7.33
C SER A 333 16.77 15.90 -8.42
N TYR A 334 17.12 15.06 -9.39
CA TYR A 334 17.61 15.53 -10.68
C TYR A 334 16.61 16.49 -11.34
N MET A 335 17.12 17.47 -12.10
CA MET A 335 16.36 18.40 -12.92
C MET A 335 17.09 18.69 -14.23
N GLY A 336 16.42 18.48 -15.36
CA GLY A 336 16.96 18.83 -16.68
C GLY A 336 16.98 20.34 -16.92
N GLN A 337 17.79 20.81 -17.88
CA GLN A 337 17.94 22.25 -18.19
C GLN A 337 16.64 22.93 -18.65
N ASP A 338 15.68 22.17 -19.17
CA ASP A 338 14.39 22.68 -19.59
C ASP A 338 13.43 22.97 -18.43
N ASN A 339 13.82 22.61 -17.20
CA ASN A 339 13.08 22.85 -15.95
C ASN A 339 11.64 22.30 -15.95
N ASP A 340 11.36 21.29 -16.78
CA ASP A 340 10.07 20.63 -16.83
C ASP A 340 9.95 19.55 -15.74
N ILE A 341 9.34 19.92 -14.62
CA ILE A 341 9.09 19.02 -13.47
C ILE A 341 8.12 17.86 -13.79
N PHE A 342 7.42 17.90 -14.93
CA PHE A 342 6.49 16.84 -15.34
C PHE A 342 7.16 15.65 -16.04
N LYS A 343 8.45 15.74 -16.38
CA LYS A 343 9.19 14.62 -16.98
C LYS A 343 9.29 13.43 -16.04
N ASP A 344 8.91 12.26 -16.54
CA ASP A 344 9.01 11.00 -15.79
C ASP A 344 10.47 10.63 -15.49
N GLN A 345 11.42 11.04 -16.35
CA GLN A 345 12.86 10.83 -16.16
C GLN A 345 13.33 11.27 -14.76
N LEU A 346 12.80 12.38 -14.24
CA LEU A 346 13.25 12.97 -12.97
C LEU A 346 13.03 12.02 -11.79
N GLY A 347 11.91 11.28 -11.79
CA GLY A 347 11.54 10.36 -10.72
C GLY A 347 12.48 9.15 -10.60
N HIS A 348 13.36 8.90 -11.57
CA HIS A 348 14.32 7.80 -11.55
C HIS A 348 15.62 8.14 -10.79
N LEU A 349 15.85 9.41 -10.42
CA LEU A 349 17.03 9.84 -9.68
C LEU A 349 16.67 10.90 -8.64
N THR A 350 16.16 10.43 -7.51
CA THR A 350 15.75 11.22 -6.36
C THR A 350 16.25 10.58 -5.06
N VAL A 351 16.29 11.35 -3.98
CA VAL A 351 16.50 10.87 -2.62
C VAL A 351 15.60 11.68 -1.69
N GLN A 352 14.90 11.01 -0.79
CA GLN A 352 14.05 11.63 0.21
C GLN A 352 14.32 11.01 1.57
N LEU A 353 14.58 11.82 2.58
CA LEU A 353 14.77 11.39 3.96
C LEU A 353 13.43 11.51 4.68
N ARG A 354 13.03 10.43 5.33
CA ARG A 354 11.82 10.39 6.16
C ARG A 354 12.23 10.30 7.63
N LYS A 355 11.87 11.31 8.40
CA LYS A 355 12.10 11.34 9.85
C LYS A 355 10.80 11.02 10.57
N TYR A 356 10.79 9.93 11.31
CA TYR A 356 9.68 9.64 12.22
C TYR A 356 9.76 10.57 13.44
N PRO A 357 8.63 10.90 14.10
CA PRO A 357 8.62 11.75 15.29
C PRO A 357 9.59 11.26 16.38
N GLU A 358 10.46 12.14 16.89
CA GLU A 358 11.50 11.78 17.88
C GLU A 358 10.95 11.15 19.17
N VAL A 359 9.72 11.51 19.56
CA VAL A 359 9.05 10.94 20.73
C VAL A 359 8.91 9.41 20.62
N LEU A 360 8.76 8.89 19.40
CA LEU A 360 8.71 7.45 19.12
C LEU A 360 10.09 6.81 19.21
N ALA A 361 11.11 7.49 18.66
CA ALA A 361 12.48 6.99 18.60
C ALA A 361 13.18 6.95 19.97
N LYS A 362 12.70 7.73 20.94
CA LYS A 362 13.21 7.80 22.31
C LYS A 362 12.40 6.98 23.30
N ASN A 363 11.36 6.28 22.84
CA ASN A 363 10.48 5.47 23.68
C ASN A 363 10.56 4.00 23.24
N ASP A 364 11.24 3.19 24.05
CA ASP A 364 11.44 1.76 23.80
C ASP A 364 10.27 0.88 24.29
N THR A 365 9.30 1.44 25.05
CA THR A 365 8.15 0.68 25.55
C THR A 365 7.04 0.60 24.51
N GLN A 366 6.79 1.68 23.77
CA GLN A 366 5.74 1.73 22.76
C GLN A 366 6.08 0.92 21.50
N GLN A 367 5.10 0.18 20.97
CA GLN A 367 5.27 -0.58 19.74
C GLN A 367 4.62 0.14 18.57
N LEU A 368 5.43 0.59 17.61
CA LEU A 368 4.93 1.20 16.38
C LEU A 368 4.60 0.12 15.35
N VAL A 369 3.33 -0.02 14.99
CA VAL A 369 2.83 -1.07 14.10
C VAL A 369 1.98 -0.46 13.00
N SER A 370 2.31 -0.73 11.73
CA SER A 370 1.45 -0.30 10.62
C SER A 370 0.12 -1.05 10.62
N MET A 371 -0.97 -0.40 10.22
CA MET A 371 -2.27 -1.08 10.13
C MET A 371 -2.25 -2.22 9.10
N ALA A 372 -1.38 -2.14 8.07
CA ALA A 372 -1.15 -3.24 7.13
C ALA A 372 -0.54 -4.47 7.80
N ALA A 373 0.34 -4.30 8.79
CA ALA A 373 0.94 -5.40 9.52
C ALA A 373 -0.11 -6.21 10.31
N LEU A 374 -1.13 -5.53 10.84
CA LEU A 374 -2.25 -6.17 11.56
C LEU A 374 -3.14 -7.01 10.64
N ALA A 375 -3.08 -6.83 9.32
CA ALA A 375 -3.79 -7.67 8.36
C ALA A 375 -3.04 -8.97 8.01
N ALA A 376 -1.82 -9.17 8.53
CA ALA A 376 -1.10 -10.43 8.39
C ALA A 376 -1.77 -11.52 9.24
N ASN A 377 -1.93 -12.72 8.68
CA ASN A 377 -2.49 -13.87 9.39
C ASN A 377 -1.39 -14.53 10.26
N ASP A 378 -0.92 -13.78 11.27
CA ASP A 378 0.07 -14.22 12.24
C ASP A 378 -0.25 -13.63 13.63
N ARG A 379 -0.04 -14.42 14.70
CA ARG A 379 -0.38 -14.02 16.07
C ARG A 379 0.64 -13.09 16.71
N THR A 380 1.86 -13.02 16.18
CA THR A 380 3.03 -12.38 16.81
C THR A 380 2.73 -10.93 17.24
N LEU A 381 2.20 -10.10 16.34
CA LEU A 381 1.91 -8.70 16.63
C LEU A 381 0.77 -8.53 17.64
N TYR A 382 -0.27 -9.36 17.55
CA TYR A 382 -1.38 -9.33 18.51
C TYR A 382 -0.92 -9.75 19.91
N GLN A 383 -0.05 -10.75 20.02
CA GLN A 383 0.54 -11.19 21.29
C GLN A 383 1.45 -10.12 21.90
N MET A 384 2.24 -9.45 21.06
CA MET A 384 3.09 -8.32 21.46
C MET A 384 2.24 -7.16 22.01
N ILE A 385 1.20 -6.75 21.28
CA ILE A 385 0.32 -5.62 21.68
C ILE A 385 -0.48 -5.97 22.95
N CYS A 386 -1.02 -7.18 23.05
CA CYS A 386 -1.79 -7.61 24.21
C CYS A 386 -0.92 -8.02 25.41
N GLY A 387 0.39 -8.22 25.22
CA GLY A 387 1.32 -8.68 26.24
C GLY A 387 1.06 -10.12 26.75
N LYS A 388 0.36 -10.97 25.97
CA LYS A 388 0.00 -12.34 26.35
C LYS A 388 -0.28 -13.25 25.16
N ASP A 389 0.00 -14.54 25.32
CA ASP A 389 -0.29 -15.56 24.29
C ASP A 389 -1.78 -15.94 24.23
N ASN A 390 -2.39 -16.04 25.40
CA ASN A 390 -3.79 -16.46 25.59
C ASN A 390 -4.74 -15.26 25.41
N ILE A 391 -4.86 -14.79 24.18
CA ILE A 391 -5.79 -13.72 23.78
C ILE A 391 -7.20 -14.30 23.66
N SER A 392 -8.14 -13.80 24.46
CA SER A 392 -9.54 -14.19 24.41
C SER A 392 -10.32 -13.42 23.33
N LYS A 393 -11.53 -13.90 22.99
CA LYS A 393 -12.47 -13.18 22.12
C LYS A 393 -12.70 -11.73 22.57
N ASN A 394 -12.87 -11.50 23.88
CA ASN A 394 -13.11 -10.16 24.40
C ASN A 394 -11.88 -9.27 24.27
N ASP A 395 -10.67 -9.80 24.48
CA ASP A 395 -9.43 -9.04 24.35
C ASP A 395 -9.29 -8.46 22.93
N VAL A 396 -9.46 -9.32 21.90
CA VAL A 396 -9.30 -8.88 20.51
C VAL A 396 -10.46 -8.00 20.04
N MET A 397 -11.68 -8.22 20.52
CA MET A 397 -12.82 -7.33 20.25
C MET A 397 -12.58 -5.93 20.83
N THR A 398 -12.07 -5.84 22.07
CA THR A 398 -11.73 -4.55 22.69
C THR A 398 -10.55 -3.88 22.00
N LEU A 399 -9.54 -4.63 21.57
CA LEU A 399 -8.44 -4.08 20.78
C LEU A 399 -8.93 -3.53 19.44
N PHE A 400 -9.79 -4.27 18.72
CA PHE A 400 -10.35 -3.81 17.46
C PHE A 400 -11.25 -2.58 17.63
N GLU A 401 -12.05 -2.54 18.71
CA GLU A 401 -12.84 -1.37 19.07
C GLU A 401 -11.96 -0.13 19.21
N ASP A 402 -10.88 -0.21 19.99
CA ASP A 402 -9.94 0.89 20.23
C ASP A 402 -9.27 1.36 18.93
N ILE A 403 -8.80 0.42 18.10
CA ILE A 403 -8.22 0.70 16.77
C ILE A 403 -9.24 1.42 15.89
N ALA A 404 -10.45 0.88 15.75
CA ALA A 404 -11.49 1.43 14.89
C ALA A 404 -11.97 2.81 15.38
N GLN A 405 -12.12 3.00 16.69
CA GLN A 405 -12.49 4.28 17.30
C GLN A 405 -11.45 5.37 17.00
N VAL A 406 -10.18 5.14 17.32
CA VAL A 406 -9.13 6.13 17.10
C VAL A 406 -8.95 6.41 15.61
N PHE A 407 -8.92 5.36 14.78
CA PHE A 407 -8.73 5.50 13.34
C PHE A 407 -9.87 6.27 12.66
N LEU A 408 -11.13 5.91 12.92
CA LEU A 408 -12.28 6.58 12.31
C LEU A 408 -12.43 8.01 12.83
N LYS A 409 -12.19 8.25 14.13
CA LYS A 409 -12.17 9.61 14.70
C LYS A 409 -11.15 10.48 13.99
N VAL A 410 -9.89 10.06 13.92
CA VAL A 410 -8.81 10.80 13.25
C VAL A 410 -9.15 11.05 11.78
N THR A 411 -9.60 10.02 11.06
CA THR A 411 -9.90 10.10 9.64
C THR A 411 -11.01 11.12 9.36
N LEU A 412 -12.12 11.01 10.09
CA LEU A 412 -13.27 11.89 9.88
C LEU A 412 -13.00 13.31 10.39
N SER A 413 -12.18 13.48 11.45
CA SER A 413 -11.69 14.79 11.91
C SER A 413 -10.84 15.51 10.86
N PHE A 414 -10.01 14.80 10.08
CA PHE A 414 -9.37 15.41 8.91
C PHE A 414 -10.39 15.77 7.83
N MET A 415 -11.30 14.83 7.53
CA MET A 415 -12.27 14.98 6.46
C MET A 415 -13.22 16.15 6.67
N GLN A 416 -13.63 16.48 7.91
CA GLN A 416 -14.53 17.61 8.17
C GLN A 416 -13.99 18.95 7.63
N TYR A 417 -12.66 19.09 7.54
CA TYR A 417 -12.00 20.27 6.97
C TYR A 417 -11.79 20.21 5.45
N GLY A 418 -12.17 19.10 4.81
CA GLY A 418 -11.95 18.88 3.38
C GLY A 418 -10.56 18.34 3.04
N ALA A 419 -9.89 17.65 3.97
CA ALA A 419 -8.62 16.97 3.72
C ALA A 419 -8.73 15.47 4.02
N LEU A 420 -8.19 14.61 3.14
CA LEU A 420 -8.21 13.16 3.29
C LEU A 420 -6.83 12.58 2.90
N PRO A 421 -6.00 12.19 3.88
CA PRO A 421 -4.79 11.42 3.59
C PRO A 421 -5.12 10.08 2.91
N GLU A 422 -4.15 9.49 2.21
CA GLU A 422 -4.33 8.16 1.62
C GLU A 422 -4.22 7.06 2.70
N LEU A 423 -5.30 6.84 3.44
CA LEU A 423 -5.33 6.02 4.66
C LEU A 423 -5.56 4.53 4.41
N HIS A 424 -4.77 3.94 3.51
CA HIS A 424 -4.61 2.49 3.48
C HIS A 424 -3.60 2.03 4.54
N GLY A 425 -3.62 0.74 4.90
CA GLY A 425 -2.88 0.22 6.05
C GLY A 425 -1.36 0.48 6.08
N GLN A 426 -0.72 0.68 4.93
CA GLN A 426 0.71 0.99 4.87
C GLN A 426 1.05 2.43 5.29
N ASN A 427 0.18 3.42 5.06
CA ASN A 427 0.48 4.85 5.25
C ASN A 427 0.13 5.37 6.65
N ILE A 428 -0.47 4.53 7.48
CA ILE A 428 -0.82 4.84 8.86
C ILE A 428 -0.28 3.76 9.80
N LEU A 429 0.43 4.22 10.82
CA LEU A 429 0.95 3.38 11.89
C LEU A 429 0.32 3.77 13.22
N LEU A 430 0.10 2.78 14.07
CA LEU A 430 -0.45 2.94 15.40
C LEU A 430 0.68 2.69 16.41
N SER A 431 0.87 3.64 17.31
CA SER A 431 1.71 3.49 18.50
C SER A 431 0.88 2.82 19.58
N PHE A 432 1.26 1.59 19.97
CA PHE A 432 0.61 0.85 21.03
C PHE A 432 1.39 0.91 22.34
N GLU A 433 0.69 1.13 23.44
CA GLU A 433 1.20 1.02 24.81
C GLU A 433 0.08 0.44 25.68
N ASP A 434 0.41 -0.53 26.54
CA ASP A 434 -0.57 -1.24 27.40
C ASP A 434 -1.82 -1.76 26.67
N GLY A 435 -1.65 -2.22 25.43
CA GLY A 435 -2.74 -2.75 24.59
C GLY A 435 -3.75 -1.70 24.11
N ARG A 436 -3.36 -0.42 24.07
CA ARG A 436 -4.16 0.70 23.57
C ARG A 436 -3.40 1.56 22.57
N VAL A 437 -4.15 2.18 21.65
CA VAL A 437 -3.63 3.11 20.66
C VAL A 437 -3.37 4.46 21.32
N GLN A 438 -2.09 4.84 21.39
CA GLN A 438 -1.66 6.13 21.93
C GLN A 438 -1.62 7.21 20.86
N LYS A 439 -1.12 6.86 19.66
CA LYS A 439 -0.92 7.79 18.53
C LYS A 439 -1.14 7.13 17.18
N CYS A 440 -1.56 7.93 16.21
CA CYS A 440 -1.53 7.64 14.78
C CYS A 440 -0.36 8.37 14.13
N VAL A 441 0.46 7.68 13.35
CA VAL A 441 1.61 8.25 12.62
C VAL A 441 1.36 8.12 11.13
N LEU A 442 1.22 9.25 10.44
CA LEU A 442 1.05 9.29 8.99
C LEU A 442 2.41 9.39 8.27
N ARG A 443 2.51 8.76 7.10
CA ARG A 443 3.62 8.86 6.16
C ARG A 443 3.12 8.84 4.72
N ASP A 444 4.00 9.15 3.77
CA ASP A 444 3.70 9.22 2.33
C ASP A 444 2.62 10.28 2.02
N HIS A 445 2.98 11.55 2.21
CA HIS A 445 2.04 12.68 2.13
C HIS A 445 1.74 13.15 0.71
N ASP A 446 2.32 12.51 -0.31
CA ASP A 446 2.20 12.92 -1.71
C ASP A 446 0.78 12.81 -2.29
N THR A 447 -0.12 12.09 -1.59
CA THR A 447 -1.48 11.80 -2.04
C THR A 447 -2.56 12.20 -1.02
N VAL A 448 -2.41 13.35 -0.36
CA VAL A 448 -3.48 13.96 0.45
C VAL A 448 -4.53 14.60 -0.46
N ARG A 449 -5.73 14.03 -0.46
CA ARG A 449 -6.85 14.48 -1.28
C ARG A 449 -7.58 15.64 -0.61
N ILE A 450 -8.15 16.54 -1.41
CA ILE A 450 -8.83 17.73 -0.92
C ILE A 450 -10.21 17.91 -1.55
N TYR A 451 -11.14 18.44 -0.75
CA TYR A 451 -12.42 18.98 -1.19
C TYR A 451 -12.43 20.50 -0.93
N LYS A 452 -12.25 21.27 -2.01
CA LYS A 452 -12.02 22.74 -1.94
C LYS A 452 -13.12 23.50 -1.17
N PRO A 453 -14.42 23.19 -1.32
CA PRO A 453 -15.47 23.95 -0.63
C PRO A 453 -15.34 23.90 0.90
N TRP A 454 -14.98 22.75 1.47
CA TRP A 454 -14.83 22.61 2.92
C TRP A 454 -13.57 23.28 3.45
N LEU A 455 -12.44 23.20 2.74
CA LEU A 455 -11.24 23.98 3.08
C LEU A 455 -11.56 25.48 3.12
N THR A 456 -12.31 25.96 2.12
CA THR A 456 -12.72 27.38 2.02
C THR A 456 -13.69 27.77 3.14
N ALA A 457 -14.67 26.91 3.47
CA ALA A 457 -15.59 27.14 4.58
C ALA A 457 -14.86 27.29 5.93
N HIS A 458 -13.74 26.58 6.11
CA HIS A 458 -12.89 26.67 7.30
C HIS A 458 -11.76 27.71 7.22
N GLN A 459 -11.74 28.53 6.15
CA GLN A 459 -10.74 29.57 5.90
C GLN A 459 -9.30 29.03 5.85
N LEU A 460 -9.13 27.82 5.33
CA LEU A 460 -7.84 27.19 5.12
C LEU A 460 -7.35 27.49 3.70
N SER A 461 -6.04 27.71 3.57
CA SER A 461 -5.42 27.88 2.26
C SER A 461 -5.38 26.54 1.53
N LEU A 462 -5.68 26.55 0.23
CA LEU A 462 -5.56 25.36 -0.60
C LEU A 462 -4.07 25.00 -0.78
N PRO A 463 -3.69 23.71 -0.66
CA PRO A 463 -2.35 23.26 -1.04
C PRO A 463 -2.04 23.63 -2.48
N LYS A 464 -0.84 24.19 -2.73
CA LYS A 464 -0.41 24.59 -4.07
C LYS A 464 0.13 23.39 -4.84
N TYR A 465 -0.75 22.41 -5.13
CA TYR A 465 -0.35 21.20 -5.84
C TYR A 465 0.05 21.50 -7.29
N VAL A 466 1.19 20.93 -7.69
CA VAL A 466 1.68 20.89 -9.06
C VAL A 466 0.95 19.78 -9.80
N VAL A 467 -0.16 20.14 -10.42
CA VAL A 467 -1.00 19.29 -11.27
C VAL A 467 -1.11 19.89 -12.67
N ARG A 468 -1.47 19.09 -13.68
CA ARG A 468 -1.81 19.63 -15.00
C ARG A 468 -3.20 20.24 -14.94
N GLU A 469 -3.35 21.48 -15.39
CA GLU A 469 -4.60 22.25 -15.31
C GLU A 469 -5.76 21.56 -16.07
N ASP A 470 -5.46 20.87 -17.18
CA ASP A 470 -6.47 20.23 -18.06
C ASP A 470 -6.55 18.70 -17.91
N THR A 471 -6.03 18.12 -16.82
CA THR A 471 -6.08 16.66 -16.62
C THR A 471 -6.78 16.31 -15.30
N PRO A 472 -7.79 15.43 -15.32
CA PRO A 472 -8.35 14.88 -14.10
C PRO A 472 -7.24 14.31 -13.22
N ASN A 473 -7.17 14.75 -11.97
CA ASN A 473 -6.20 14.26 -11.00
C ASN A 473 -6.95 13.70 -9.78
N THR A 474 -6.31 12.79 -9.06
CA THR A 474 -6.94 12.13 -7.91
C THR A 474 -6.82 12.95 -6.61
N LEU A 475 -6.02 14.02 -6.61
CA LEU A 475 -5.77 14.87 -5.43
C LEU A 475 -6.92 15.83 -5.16
N ILE A 476 -7.50 16.41 -6.20
CA ILE A 476 -8.57 17.39 -6.09
C ILE A 476 -9.87 16.70 -6.45
N ASN A 477 -10.78 16.56 -5.48
CA ASN A 477 -12.09 15.95 -5.70
C ASN A 477 -13.14 17.06 -5.80
N GLU A 478 -13.88 17.08 -6.90
CA GLU A 478 -14.81 18.17 -7.23
C GLU A 478 -16.21 17.97 -6.60
N ASP A 479 -16.51 16.76 -6.11
CA ASP A 479 -17.75 16.41 -5.42
C ASP A 479 -17.50 15.53 -4.18
N LEU A 480 -18.51 15.47 -3.29
CA LEU A 480 -18.44 14.73 -2.04
C LEU A 480 -18.40 13.22 -2.27
N GLU A 481 -19.11 12.71 -3.27
CA GLU A 481 -19.11 11.29 -3.61
C GLU A 481 -17.70 10.80 -3.91
N THR A 482 -16.93 11.54 -4.70
CA THR A 482 -15.55 11.24 -5.05
C THR A 482 -14.62 11.42 -3.85
N PHE A 483 -14.82 12.47 -3.05
CA PHE A 483 -14.03 12.70 -1.83
C PHE A 483 -14.21 11.55 -0.81
N PHE A 484 -15.46 11.12 -0.58
CA PHE A 484 -15.78 10.01 0.31
C PHE A 484 -15.45 8.65 -0.28
N ALA A 485 -15.36 8.51 -1.61
CA ALA A 485 -15.03 7.23 -2.25
C ALA A 485 -13.67 6.67 -1.80
N TYR A 486 -12.66 7.53 -1.62
CA TYR A 486 -11.34 7.09 -1.16
C TYR A 486 -11.34 6.69 0.33
N PHE A 487 -12.22 7.27 1.13
CA PHE A 487 -12.47 6.82 2.51
C PHE A 487 -13.18 5.46 2.53
N GLN A 488 -14.30 5.33 1.82
CA GLN A 488 -15.10 4.10 1.73
C GLN A 488 -14.24 2.93 1.23
N THR A 489 -13.45 3.15 0.19
CA THR A 489 -12.59 2.10 -0.40
C THR A 489 -11.35 1.83 0.45
N LEU A 490 -10.46 2.80 0.64
CA LEU A 490 -9.12 2.53 1.19
C LEU A 490 -9.14 2.35 2.70
N ALA A 491 -9.88 3.18 3.43
CA ALA A 491 -9.90 3.16 4.89
C ALA A 491 -10.83 2.07 5.43
N VAL A 492 -12.03 1.90 4.85
CA VAL A 492 -13.02 0.95 5.38
C VAL A 492 -12.94 -0.41 4.67
N SER A 493 -13.31 -0.49 3.39
CA SER A 493 -13.45 -1.75 2.67
C SER A 493 -12.14 -2.50 2.44
N VAL A 494 -10.99 -1.83 2.56
CA VAL A 494 -9.68 -2.47 2.43
C VAL A 494 -8.91 -2.49 3.73
N ASN A 495 -8.61 -1.35 4.35
CA ASN A 495 -7.75 -1.32 5.54
C ASN A 495 -8.42 -1.99 6.75
N LEU A 496 -9.54 -1.44 7.25
CA LEU A 496 -10.23 -2.01 8.41
C LEU A 496 -10.77 -3.43 8.14
N TYR A 497 -11.34 -3.69 6.95
CA TYR A 497 -11.86 -5.01 6.63
C TYR A 497 -10.76 -6.09 6.56
N ALA A 498 -9.53 -5.76 6.12
CA ALA A 498 -8.43 -6.71 6.16
C ALA A 498 -7.97 -7.05 7.59
N ILE A 499 -8.08 -6.11 8.53
CA ILE A 499 -7.84 -6.40 9.95
C ILE A 499 -8.97 -7.28 10.52
N ILE A 500 -10.23 -7.05 10.11
CA ILE A 500 -11.35 -7.92 10.46
C ILE A 500 -11.11 -9.35 9.95
N ASP A 501 -10.71 -9.50 8.69
CA ASP A 501 -10.39 -10.78 8.05
C ASP A 501 -9.28 -11.53 8.80
N ALA A 502 -8.20 -10.84 9.18
CA ALA A 502 -7.12 -11.42 9.97
C ALA A 502 -7.59 -11.83 11.38
N ILE A 503 -8.39 -11.02 12.07
CA ILE A 503 -8.92 -11.36 13.40
C ILE A 503 -9.84 -12.59 13.33
N GLN A 504 -10.66 -12.70 12.29
CA GLN A 504 -11.51 -13.87 12.08
C GLN A 504 -10.69 -15.14 11.90
N ASP A 505 -9.67 -15.11 11.03
CA ASP A 505 -8.79 -16.25 10.79
C ASP A 505 -7.99 -16.65 12.04
N LEU A 506 -7.49 -15.67 12.81
CA LEU A 506 -6.59 -15.90 13.95
C LEU A 506 -7.32 -16.31 15.24
N PHE A 507 -8.53 -15.80 15.46
CA PHE A 507 -9.23 -15.91 16.76
C PHE A 507 -10.65 -16.47 16.65
N GLY A 508 -11.15 -16.76 15.43
CA GLY A 508 -12.49 -17.30 15.22
C GLY A 508 -13.62 -16.33 15.60
N VAL A 509 -13.34 -15.03 15.66
CA VAL A 509 -14.34 -13.99 15.91
C VAL A 509 -15.07 -13.68 14.60
N SER A 510 -16.40 -13.70 14.63
CA SER A 510 -17.23 -13.46 13.45
C SER A 510 -16.98 -12.07 12.86
N GLU A 511 -16.71 -11.99 11.55
CA GLU A 511 -16.59 -10.74 10.82
C GLU A 511 -17.85 -9.88 10.90
N HIS A 512 -19.03 -10.49 11.06
CA HIS A 512 -20.29 -9.75 11.21
C HIS A 512 -20.39 -9.05 12.57
N GLU A 513 -19.84 -9.64 13.64
CA GLU A 513 -19.76 -9.00 14.96
C GLU A 513 -18.81 -7.79 14.90
N LEU A 514 -17.64 -7.97 14.29
CA LEU A 514 -16.63 -6.91 14.11
C LEU A 514 -17.15 -5.78 13.21
N MET A 515 -17.83 -6.11 12.11
CA MET A 515 -18.45 -5.11 11.23
C MET A 515 -19.59 -4.37 11.93
N SER A 516 -20.38 -5.04 12.77
CA SER A 516 -21.43 -4.39 13.56
C SER A 516 -20.84 -3.37 14.53
N LEU A 517 -19.73 -3.72 15.18
CA LEU A 517 -18.96 -2.82 16.03
C LEU A 517 -18.40 -1.63 15.24
N LEU A 518 -17.75 -1.86 14.09
CA LEU A 518 -17.27 -0.82 13.18
C LEU A 518 -18.39 0.12 12.73
N LYS A 519 -19.55 -0.42 12.33
CA LYS A 519 -20.73 0.34 11.90
C LYS A 519 -21.25 1.25 13.01
N GLN A 520 -21.27 0.78 14.25
CA GLN A 520 -21.70 1.58 15.39
C GLN A 520 -20.71 2.72 15.68
N ILE A 521 -19.41 2.44 15.66
CA ILE A 521 -18.36 3.46 15.83
C ILE A 521 -18.48 4.52 14.73
N LEU A 522 -18.61 4.10 13.46
CA LEU A 522 -18.76 5.02 12.33
C LEU A 522 -19.99 5.92 12.48
N LYS A 523 -21.13 5.35 12.90
CA LYS A 523 -22.36 6.13 13.19
C LYS A 523 -22.14 7.15 14.29
N ASN A 524 -21.45 6.78 15.37
CA ASN A 524 -21.17 7.66 16.50
C ASN A 524 -20.29 8.83 16.06
N GLU A 525 -19.16 8.55 15.41
CA GLU A 525 -18.22 9.59 14.98
C GLU A 525 -18.86 10.56 13.97
N VAL A 526 -19.58 10.04 12.96
CA VAL A 526 -20.28 10.89 11.98
C VAL A 526 -21.36 11.75 12.65
N ALA A 527 -22.01 11.26 13.70
CA ALA A 527 -23.02 12.03 14.44
C ALA A 527 -22.43 13.16 15.31
N THR A 528 -21.19 12.98 15.79
CA THR A 528 -20.54 13.95 16.68
C THR A 528 -19.70 15.02 15.96
N ILE A 529 -19.33 14.76 14.71
CA ILE A 529 -18.55 15.72 13.92
C ILE A 529 -19.39 16.93 13.49
N SER A 530 -18.77 18.11 13.60
CA SER A 530 -19.35 19.38 13.14
C SER A 530 -19.15 19.56 11.64
N TRP A 531 -19.86 18.78 10.83
CA TRP A 531 -19.84 18.92 9.37
C TRP A 531 -20.31 20.31 8.92
N VAL A 532 -19.91 20.71 7.72
CA VAL A 532 -20.50 21.87 7.05
C VAL A 532 -22.02 21.64 6.93
N ILE A 533 -22.81 22.53 7.55
CA ILE A 533 -24.25 22.31 7.80
C ILE A 533 -25.03 22.00 6.52
N THR A 534 -24.68 22.63 5.40
CA THR A 534 -25.35 22.42 4.10
C THR A 534 -25.18 21.00 3.56
N ASP A 535 -24.10 20.32 3.95
CA ASP A 535 -23.67 19.05 3.36
C ASP A 535 -23.85 17.87 4.32
N GLN A 536 -24.23 18.12 5.59
CA GLN A 536 -24.39 17.09 6.61
C GLN A 536 -25.35 15.95 6.19
N LEU A 537 -26.45 16.28 5.51
CA LEU A 537 -27.39 15.28 5.00
C LEU A 537 -26.78 14.44 3.86
N ALA A 538 -25.96 15.05 3.01
CA ALA A 538 -25.27 14.34 1.93
C ALA A 538 -24.24 13.34 2.50
N VAL A 539 -23.48 13.72 3.54
CA VAL A 539 -22.56 12.81 4.24
C VAL A 539 -23.29 11.58 4.78
N ARG A 540 -24.42 11.79 5.47
CA ARG A 540 -25.24 10.68 5.99
C ARG A 540 -25.78 9.80 4.86
N HIS A 541 -26.29 10.42 3.80
CA HIS A 541 -26.82 9.69 2.65
C HIS A 541 -25.75 8.81 2.00
N ILE A 542 -24.57 9.37 1.69
CA ILE A 542 -23.46 8.66 1.04
C ILE A 542 -22.99 7.46 1.88
N LEU A 543 -22.87 7.62 3.19
CA LEU A 543 -22.33 6.57 4.06
C LEU A 543 -23.38 5.52 4.43
N PHE A 544 -24.60 5.89 4.76
CA PHE A 544 -25.55 5.01 5.44
C PHE A 544 -26.82 4.67 4.65
N ASP A 545 -27.35 5.61 3.86
CA ASP A 545 -28.69 5.46 3.26
C ASP A 545 -28.63 5.05 1.78
N LYS A 546 -27.55 5.43 1.08
CA LYS A 546 -27.31 5.07 -0.32
C LYS A 546 -27.13 3.56 -0.43
N GLN A 547 -27.77 2.97 -1.44
CA GLN A 547 -27.78 1.52 -1.64
C GLN A 547 -26.43 0.95 -2.09
N THR A 548 -25.52 1.81 -2.58
CA THR A 548 -24.23 1.38 -3.12
C THR A 548 -23.08 2.18 -2.54
N TRP A 549 -21.93 1.51 -2.41
CA TRP A 549 -20.62 2.11 -2.16
C TRP A 549 -19.73 1.99 -3.39
N PRO A 550 -18.76 2.89 -3.57
CA PRO A 550 -17.71 2.73 -4.57
C PRO A 550 -16.75 1.61 -4.14
N PHE A 551 -16.26 0.84 -5.12
CA PHE A 551 -15.24 -0.19 -4.94
C PHE A 551 -14.09 0.05 -5.91
N LYS A 552 -12.85 -0.03 -5.40
CA LYS A 552 -11.64 0.16 -6.20
C LYS A 552 -11.29 -1.13 -6.92
N GLN A 553 -11.44 -1.12 -8.25
CA GLN A 553 -11.05 -2.23 -9.10
C GLN A 553 -9.52 -2.36 -9.18
N ILE A 554 -9.04 -3.58 -9.04
CA ILE A 554 -7.63 -3.96 -8.99
C ILE A 554 -7.30 -5.07 -9.99
N LEU A 555 -8.24 -5.98 -10.29
CA LEU A 555 -8.04 -7.03 -11.29
C LEU A 555 -8.37 -6.55 -12.69
N LEU A 556 -9.58 -6.00 -12.93
CA LEU A 556 -10.00 -5.60 -14.27
C LEU A 556 -9.00 -4.65 -14.97
N PRO A 557 -8.42 -3.64 -14.28
CA PRO A 557 -7.41 -2.78 -14.89
C PRO A 557 -6.15 -3.53 -15.34
N LEU A 558 -5.72 -4.56 -14.61
CA LEU A 558 -4.56 -5.39 -14.97
C LEU A 558 -4.85 -6.25 -16.22
N LEU A 559 -6.11 -6.68 -16.40
CA LEU A 559 -6.52 -7.46 -17.57
C LEU A 559 -6.40 -6.66 -18.88
N TYR A 560 -6.68 -5.35 -18.84
CA TYR A 560 -6.63 -4.47 -20.00
C TYR A 560 -5.29 -3.75 -20.19
N GLN A 561 -4.39 -3.82 -19.23
CA GLN A 561 -3.12 -3.11 -19.28
C GLN A 561 -2.23 -3.63 -20.42
N ARG A 562 -1.90 -2.76 -21.38
CA ARG A 562 -1.06 -3.09 -22.56
C ARG A 562 0.40 -2.63 -22.39
N ASP A 563 0.61 -1.49 -21.74
CA ASP A 563 1.93 -0.89 -21.50
C ASP A 563 2.47 -1.17 -20.09
N SER A 564 3.71 -0.75 -19.81
CA SER A 564 4.36 -0.92 -18.50
C SER A 564 3.63 -0.23 -17.32
N GLY A 565 2.56 0.52 -17.60
CA GLY A 565 1.81 1.29 -16.62
C GLY A 565 2.52 2.59 -16.27
N GLY A 566 1.74 3.59 -15.84
CA GLY A 566 2.29 4.81 -15.25
C GLY A 566 2.81 4.58 -13.83
N GLY A 567 3.20 5.67 -13.16
CA GLY A 567 3.63 5.66 -11.74
C GLY A 567 2.52 5.27 -10.75
N SER A 568 1.26 5.35 -11.18
CA SER A 568 0.08 4.98 -10.39
C SER A 568 -0.48 3.63 -10.81
N MET A 569 -1.00 2.88 -9.84
CA MET A 569 -1.74 1.64 -10.08
C MET A 569 -2.91 1.88 -11.03
N PRO A 570 -3.04 1.10 -12.11
CA PRO A 570 -4.25 1.10 -12.92
C PRO A 570 -5.44 0.77 -12.02
N SER A 571 -6.41 1.67 -11.92
CA SER A 571 -7.59 1.47 -11.08
C SER A 571 -8.82 2.11 -11.70
N GLY A 572 -9.96 1.44 -11.55
CA GLY A 572 -11.28 1.99 -11.80
C GLY A 572 -12.10 2.05 -10.51
N LEU A 573 -13.19 2.80 -10.52
CA LEU A 573 -14.23 2.69 -9.49
C LEU A 573 -15.44 2.00 -10.12
N THR A 574 -15.92 0.95 -9.46
CA THR A 574 -17.23 0.33 -9.73
C THR A 574 -18.13 0.54 -8.52
N THR A 575 -19.37 0.07 -8.58
CA THR A 575 -20.33 0.14 -7.46
C THR A 575 -20.62 -1.24 -6.91
N VAL A 576 -20.60 -1.36 -5.59
CA VAL A 576 -20.95 -2.59 -4.83
C VAL A 576 -22.05 -2.28 -3.81
N PRO A 577 -22.73 -3.29 -3.23
CA PRO A 577 -23.68 -3.08 -2.13
C PRO A 577 -23.05 -2.30 -0.97
N ASN A 578 -23.82 -1.41 -0.34
CA ASN A 578 -23.33 -0.64 0.79
C ASN A 578 -23.21 -1.55 2.03
N PRO A 579 -22.01 -1.75 2.64
CA PRO A 579 -21.83 -2.58 3.84
C PRO A 579 -22.57 -2.05 5.08
N MET A 580 -22.96 -0.77 5.08
CA MET A 580 -23.70 -0.12 6.15
C MET A 580 -25.22 -0.33 6.05
N VAL A 581 -25.73 -0.81 4.91
CA VAL A 581 -27.14 -1.17 4.77
C VAL A 581 -27.34 -2.61 5.27
N THR A 582 -28.42 -2.85 5.99
CA THR A 582 -28.86 -4.22 6.31
C THR A 582 -29.93 -4.57 5.28
N TYR A 583 -29.67 -5.59 4.48
CA TYR A 583 -30.65 -6.17 3.56
C TYR A 583 -31.36 -7.31 4.29
N ASP A 584 -32.68 -7.39 4.13
CA ASP A 584 -33.52 -8.47 4.68
C ASP A 584 -33.34 -9.80 3.93
#